data_AF-I2JKW6-F1
#
_entry.id   AF-I2JKW6-F1
#
_cell.length_a   1.000
_cell.length_b   1.000
_cell.length_c   1.000
_cell.angle_alpha   90.00
_cell.angle_beta   90.00
_cell.angle_gamma   90.00
#
_symmetry.space_group_name_H-M   'P 1'
#
loop_
_entity.id
_entity.type
_entity.pdbx_description
1 polymer ?
#
loop_
_entity_poly.entity_id
_entity_poly.type
_entity_poly.pdbx_seq_one_letter_code
_entity_poly.pdbx_strand_id
1 'polypeptide(L)'
;MFYLAKNQLSGQAQAMPQGKRLDWSSRFAFLAEASKHPSLKAFYQHGVVAASTPIADVSLVALDFETTGLDPRRDSIVSIGLVPMTISRIRCNGARHWVIKPETRLHSSSVMIHGITHSVVEDAPEFSTIIDTLLAHLQGKTVVVHYSAIERRFLHAALMRHIQEGIEFPVIDTMEIEARYTRTWRQTLWNGLMGRQPSSIRLTDSRTRYHLPYYRQHHALTDALACGELLQAQCATHFTPSTPLSALWS
;
A
#
# COMPACT_ATOMS: atom_id res chain seq x y z
N MET A 1 -26.53 -5.49 -3.33
CA MET A 1 -26.38 -6.27 -4.57
C MET A 1 -25.92 -5.30 -5.66
N PHE A 2 -24.61 -5.18 -5.90
CA PHE A 2 -24.06 -4.35 -6.99
C PHE A 2 -23.16 -5.22 -7.86
N TYR A 3 -23.54 -5.30 -9.12
CA TYR A 3 -22.85 -5.98 -10.21
C TYR A 3 -21.54 -5.24 -10.51
N LEU A 4 -20.39 -5.87 -10.25
CA LEU A 4 -19.12 -5.45 -10.84
C LEU A 4 -19.10 -5.98 -12.29
N ALA A 5 -19.22 -5.07 -13.26
CA ALA A 5 -19.03 -5.41 -14.66
C ALA A 5 -17.60 -5.91 -14.87
N LYS A 6 -17.49 -7.16 -15.32
CA LYS A 6 -16.26 -7.97 -15.46
C LYS A 6 -15.22 -7.41 -16.45
N ASN A 7 -15.42 -6.24 -17.06
CA ASN A 7 -14.71 -5.78 -18.25
C ASN A 7 -13.97 -4.43 -18.12
N GLN A 8 -13.70 -3.92 -16.91
CA GLN A 8 -12.94 -2.66 -16.75
C GLN A 8 -11.57 -2.79 -16.05
N LEU A 9 -11.08 -4.03 -15.86
CA LEU A 9 -9.72 -4.29 -15.34
C LEU A 9 -8.69 -4.55 -16.45
N SER A 10 -8.99 -4.27 -17.72
CA SER A 10 -8.04 -4.39 -18.84
C SER A 10 -7.23 -3.10 -19.04
N GLY A 11 -6.61 -2.60 -17.98
CA GLY A 11 -5.42 -1.75 -18.12
C GLY A 11 -4.22 -2.67 -18.01
N GLN A 12 -3.46 -2.83 -19.09
CA GLN A 12 -2.23 -3.63 -19.09
C GLN A 12 -1.31 -3.16 -17.96
N ALA A 13 -1.35 -3.85 -16.83
CA ALA A 13 -0.22 -3.90 -15.92
C ALA A 13 0.90 -4.54 -16.75
N GLN A 14 1.94 -3.78 -17.06
CA GLN A 14 3.22 -4.39 -17.41
C GLN A 14 3.66 -5.16 -16.16
N ALA A 15 3.25 -6.42 -16.09
CA ALA A 15 3.78 -7.36 -15.14
C ALA A 15 5.30 -7.37 -15.36
N MET A 16 6.06 -6.99 -14.34
CA MET A 16 7.50 -7.08 -14.41
C MET A 16 7.88 -8.54 -14.70
N PRO A 17 8.82 -8.79 -15.63
CA PRO A 17 9.17 -10.13 -16.05
C PRO A 17 9.63 -10.97 -14.84
N GLN A 18 8.95 -12.09 -14.61
CA GLN A 18 9.37 -13.15 -13.69
C GLN A 18 10.76 -13.65 -14.13
N GLY A 19 11.82 -13.24 -13.44
CA GLY A 19 13.17 -13.77 -13.72
C GLY A 19 14.36 -13.03 -13.13
N LYS A 20 14.25 -11.78 -12.68
CA LYS A 20 15.27 -11.10 -11.87
C LYS A 20 14.58 -10.27 -10.80
N ARG A 21 14.74 -10.64 -9.53
CA ARG A 21 14.34 -9.76 -8.42
C ARG A 21 15.13 -8.46 -8.56
N LEU A 22 14.41 -7.34 -8.60
CA LEU A 22 15.02 -6.02 -8.71
C LEU A 22 15.97 -5.81 -7.53
N ASP A 23 17.22 -5.44 -7.80
CA ASP A 23 18.12 -4.98 -6.74
C ASP A 23 17.74 -3.55 -6.35
N TRP A 24 16.94 -3.44 -5.29
CA TRP A 24 16.47 -2.16 -4.78
C TRP A 24 17.60 -1.25 -4.32
N SER A 25 18.74 -1.80 -3.88
CA SER A 25 19.87 -0.98 -3.41
C SER A 25 20.49 -0.21 -4.58
N SER A 26 20.79 -0.93 -5.67
CA SER A 26 21.27 -0.32 -6.91
C SER A 26 20.22 0.61 -7.53
N ARG A 27 18.93 0.25 -7.46
CA ARG A 27 17.85 1.12 -7.97
C ARG A 27 17.75 2.43 -7.19
N PHE A 28 17.83 2.39 -5.86
CA PHE A 28 17.80 3.58 -5.02
C PHE A 28 19.02 4.47 -5.27
N ALA A 29 20.22 3.90 -5.41
CA ALA A 29 21.41 4.67 -5.76
C ALA A 29 21.26 5.42 -7.09
N PHE A 30 20.79 4.74 -8.14
CA PHE A 30 20.49 5.37 -9.42
C PHE A 30 19.44 6.48 -9.31
N LEU A 31 18.34 6.23 -8.59
CA LEU A 31 17.27 7.21 -8.42
C LEU A 31 17.71 8.41 -7.56
N ALA A 32 18.61 8.21 -6.59
CA ALA A 32 19.20 9.29 -5.80
C ALA A 32 20.03 10.27 -6.64
N GLU A 33 20.76 9.76 -7.64
CA GLU A 33 21.52 10.59 -8.58
C GLU A 33 20.59 11.32 -9.56
N ALA A 34 19.55 10.64 -10.05
CA ALA A 34 18.61 11.20 -11.01
C ALA A 34 17.64 12.22 -10.40
N SER A 35 17.36 12.13 -9.09
CA SER A 35 16.35 12.96 -8.43
C SER A 35 16.82 14.40 -8.26
N LYS A 36 15.93 15.36 -8.57
CA LYS A 36 16.18 16.80 -8.45
C LYS A 36 15.52 17.38 -7.20
N HIS A 37 14.31 16.93 -6.87
CA HIS A 37 13.56 17.39 -5.71
C HIS A 37 14.28 16.99 -4.41
N PRO A 38 14.60 17.93 -3.50
CA PRO A 38 15.45 17.67 -2.33
C PRO A 38 14.97 16.50 -1.45
N SER A 39 13.68 16.46 -1.13
CA SER A 39 13.14 15.42 -0.24
C SER A 39 13.04 14.05 -0.91
N LEU A 40 12.85 14.01 -2.23
CA LEU A 40 12.83 12.76 -2.99
C LEU A 40 14.24 12.21 -3.14
N LYS A 41 15.21 13.10 -3.42
CA LYS A 41 16.62 12.77 -3.39
C LYS A 41 17.05 12.24 -2.01
N ALA A 42 16.67 12.92 -0.92
CA ALA A 42 16.95 12.47 0.44
C ALA A 42 16.30 11.11 0.75
N PHE A 43 15.08 10.87 0.24
CA PHE A 43 14.41 9.57 0.33
C PHE A 43 15.26 8.44 -0.26
N TYR A 44 15.78 8.63 -1.47
CA TYR A 44 16.62 7.62 -2.11
C TYR A 44 18.03 7.52 -1.50
N GLN A 45 18.63 8.64 -1.10
CA GLN A 45 19.96 8.69 -0.46
C GLN A 45 19.99 8.00 0.91
N HIS A 46 18.87 7.99 1.63
CA HIS A 46 18.74 7.21 2.86
C HIS A 46 18.93 5.70 2.60
N GLY A 47 18.66 5.26 1.36
CA GLY A 47 18.77 3.88 0.95
C GLY A 47 17.54 3.06 1.31
N VAL A 48 17.65 1.77 0.99
CA VAL A 48 16.61 0.77 1.21
C VAL A 48 17.10 -0.26 2.22
N VAL A 49 16.18 -0.85 2.97
CA VAL A 49 16.51 -1.97 3.86
C VAL A 49 17.02 -3.15 3.03
N ALA A 50 18.14 -3.75 3.43
CA ALA A 50 18.76 -4.81 2.67
C ALA A 50 17.84 -6.04 2.51
N ALA A 51 17.87 -6.65 1.33
CA ALA A 51 17.04 -7.80 0.97
C ALA A 51 17.19 -9.02 1.92
N SER A 52 18.36 -9.15 2.54
CA SER A 52 18.73 -10.21 3.48
C SER A 52 18.41 -9.90 4.94
N THR A 53 18.00 -8.66 5.26
CA THR A 53 17.67 -8.28 6.64
C THR A 53 16.52 -9.16 7.17
N PRO A 54 16.66 -9.77 8.35
CA PRO A 54 15.57 -10.49 9.00
C PRO A 54 14.35 -9.60 9.19
N ILE A 55 13.15 -10.08 8.86
CA ILE A 55 11.91 -9.30 8.95
C ILE A 55 11.64 -8.76 10.37
N ALA A 56 12.18 -9.40 11.41
CA ALA A 56 12.13 -8.91 12.78
C ALA A 56 12.90 -7.60 13.03
N ASP A 57 13.95 -7.35 12.23
CA ASP A 57 14.83 -6.19 12.35
C ASP A 57 14.44 -5.05 11.39
N VAL A 58 13.39 -5.25 10.60
CA VAL A 58 12.93 -4.26 9.61
C VAL A 58 12.02 -3.22 10.25
N SER A 59 12.36 -1.94 10.04
CA SER A 59 11.41 -0.85 10.29
C SER A 59 10.38 -0.80 9.18
N LEU A 60 9.10 -0.88 9.54
CA LEU A 60 7.98 -0.97 8.63
C LEU A 60 7.06 0.25 8.76
N VAL A 61 6.29 0.51 7.72
CA VAL A 61 5.22 1.51 7.75
C VAL A 61 4.03 1.03 6.95
N ALA A 62 2.89 0.84 7.63
CA ALA A 62 1.64 0.55 6.94
C ALA A 62 1.09 1.84 6.33
N LEU A 63 0.67 1.77 5.08
CA LEU A 63 0.20 2.90 4.28
C LEU A 63 -1.12 2.51 3.60
N ASP A 64 -2.06 3.44 3.58
CA ASP A 64 -3.32 3.29 2.86
C ASP A 64 -3.79 4.66 2.35
N PHE A 65 -4.45 4.66 1.19
CA PHE A 65 -4.99 5.86 0.56
C PHE A 65 -6.49 5.74 0.31
N GLU A 66 -7.21 6.82 0.58
CA GLU A 66 -8.52 7.05 -0.04
C GLU A 66 -8.36 7.95 -1.25
N THR A 67 -9.13 7.67 -2.30
CA THR A 67 -9.00 8.34 -3.60
C THR A 67 -10.37 8.72 -4.16
N THR A 68 -10.39 9.69 -5.09
CA THR A 68 -11.62 10.10 -5.77
C THR A 68 -12.21 8.99 -6.65
N GLY A 69 -11.37 8.05 -7.09
CA GLY A 69 -11.68 6.94 -7.98
C GLY A 69 -10.48 5.99 -8.10
N LEU A 70 -10.43 5.15 -9.14
CA LEU A 70 -9.43 4.07 -9.26
C LEU A 70 -8.40 4.26 -10.38
N ASP A 71 -8.48 5.33 -11.18
CA ASP A 71 -7.53 5.61 -12.26
C ASP A 71 -6.59 6.76 -11.87
N PRO A 72 -5.35 6.46 -11.44
CA PRO A 72 -4.41 7.45 -10.93
C PRO A 72 -3.99 8.50 -11.95
N ARG A 73 -4.40 8.40 -13.23
CA ARG A 73 -4.20 9.45 -14.24
C ARG A 73 -5.24 10.56 -14.13
N ARG A 74 -6.47 10.23 -13.74
CA ARG A 74 -7.62 11.16 -13.66
C ARG A 74 -8.14 11.38 -12.25
N ASP A 75 -7.76 10.53 -11.31
CA ASP A 75 -8.20 10.57 -9.91
C ASP A 75 -7.08 11.08 -9.00
N SER A 76 -7.50 11.67 -7.87
CA SER A 76 -6.62 12.25 -6.87
C SER A 76 -6.70 11.47 -5.55
N ILE A 77 -5.63 11.56 -4.76
CA ILE A 77 -5.62 11.14 -3.36
C ILE A 77 -6.42 12.17 -2.56
N VAL A 78 -7.32 11.71 -1.68
CA VAL A 78 -8.11 12.56 -0.77
C VAL A 78 -7.79 12.32 0.69
N SER A 79 -7.19 11.18 1.04
CA SER A 79 -6.70 10.93 2.39
C SER A 79 -5.54 9.94 2.39
N ILE A 80 -4.61 10.14 3.31
CA ILE A 80 -3.42 9.30 3.50
C ILE A 80 -3.34 8.89 4.97
N GLY A 81 -3.33 7.58 5.21
CA GLY A 81 -3.11 6.99 6.52
C GLY A 81 -1.76 6.29 6.58
N LEU A 82 -1.00 6.56 7.63
CA LEU A 82 0.34 5.99 7.83
C LEU A 82 0.52 5.54 9.28
N VAL A 83 1.00 4.32 9.48
CA VAL A 83 1.25 3.74 10.81
C VAL A 83 2.64 3.08 10.85
N PRO A 84 3.62 3.68 11.55
CA PRO A 84 4.93 3.06 11.76
C PRO A 84 4.82 1.81 12.63
N MET A 85 5.57 0.76 12.29
CA MET A 85 5.50 -0.51 13.00
C MET A 85 6.77 -1.35 12.82
N THR A 86 6.82 -2.45 13.57
CA THR A 86 7.61 -3.65 13.29
C THR A 86 6.64 -4.84 13.27
N ILE A 87 7.10 -6.04 12.92
CA ILE A 87 6.27 -7.24 13.03
C ILE A 87 5.85 -7.58 14.48
N SER A 88 6.49 -6.96 15.47
CA SER A 88 6.23 -7.18 16.90
C SER A 88 5.45 -6.05 17.57
N ARG A 89 5.42 -4.85 16.99
CA ARG A 89 4.79 -3.67 17.61
C ARG A 89 4.30 -2.65 16.60
N ILE A 90 3.06 -2.21 16.79
CA ILE A 90 2.48 -1.03 16.13
C ILE A 90 2.77 0.21 16.98
N ARG A 91 3.20 1.32 16.35
CA ARG A 91 3.56 2.57 17.02
C ARG A 91 2.53 3.66 16.73
N CYS A 92 1.41 3.64 17.44
CA CYS A 92 0.31 4.59 17.23
C CYS A 92 0.70 6.06 17.44
N ASN A 93 1.69 6.36 18.29
CA ASN A 93 2.19 7.72 18.48
C ASN A 93 2.89 8.30 17.23
N GLY A 94 3.42 7.44 16.37
CA GLY A 94 4.03 7.81 15.10
C GLY A 94 3.02 7.84 13.95
N ALA A 95 1.75 7.49 14.19
CA ALA A 95 0.75 7.47 13.16
C ALA A 95 0.46 8.88 12.64
N ARG A 96 0.14 8.97 11.35
CA ARG A 96 -0.24 10.22 10.70
C ARG A 96 -1.45 9.99 9.82
N HIS A 97 -2.28 11.01 9.76
CA HIS A 97 -3.44 11.05 8.89
C HIS A 97 -3.52 12.43 8.28
N TRP A 98 -3.65 12.48 6.97
CA TRP A 98 -3.90 13.71 6.24
C TRP A 98 -5.16 13.55 5.41
N VAL A 99 -6.06 14.51 5.49
CA VAL A 99 -7.04 14.77 4.43
C VAL A 99 -6.39 15.73 3.46
N ILE A 100 -6.55 15.47 2.16
CA ILE A 100 -5.91 16.21 1.08
C ILE A 100 -6.98 16.79 0.18
N LYS A 101 -6.80 18.04 -0.21
CA LYS A 101 -7.63 18.69 -1.22
C LYS A 101 -7.34 18.06 -2.59
N PRO A 102 -8.31 17.37 -3.20
CA PRO A 102 -8.08 16.75 -4.51
C PRO A 102 -8.00 17.81 -5.60
N GLU A 103 -7.21 17.53 -6.63
CA GLU A 103 -7.16 18.34 -7.86
C GLU A 103 -8.38 18.08 -8.76
N THR A 104 -9.05 16.95 -8.53
CA THR A 104 -10.19 16.48 -9.30
C THR A 104 -11.48 16.59 -8.49
N ARG A 105 -12.62 16.55 -9.19
CA ARG A 105 -13.92 16.58 -8.51
C ARG A 105 -14.11 15.30 -7.69
N LEU A 106 -14.63 15.45 -6.47
CA LEU A 106 -15.11 14.32 -5.71
C LEU A 106 -16.30 13.67 -6.44
N HIS A 107 -16.26 12.35 -6.56
CA HIS A 107 -17.37 11.57 -7.08
C HIS A 107 -18.30 11.20 -5.92
N SER A 108 -19.62 11.32 -6.10
CA SER A 108 -20.59 10.93 -5.06
C SER A 108 -20.40 9.47 -4.62
N SER A 109 -20.00 8.59 -5.54
CA SER A 109 -19.67 7.20 -5.26
C SER A 109 -18.49 7.03 -4.29
N SER A 110 -17.42 7.82 -4.39
CA SER A 110 -16.28 7.75 -3.47
C SER A 110 -16.63 8.38 -2.13
N VAL A 111 -17.33 9.51 -2.11
CA VAL A 111 -17.84 10.13 -0.87
C VAL A 111 -18.72 9.16 -0.06
N MET A 112 -19.59 8.38 -0.70
CA MET A 112 -20.40 7.36 -0.01
C MET A 112 -19.56 6.23 0.61
N ILE A 113 -18.37 5.97 0.07
CA ILE A 113 -17.47 4.90 0.52
C ILE A 113 -16.67 5.39 1.73
N HIS A 114 -15.85 6.43 1.56
CA HIS A 114 -14.91 6.90 2.58
C HIS A 114 -15.45 8.01 3.49
N GLY A 115 -16.61 8.59 3.18
CA GLY A 115 -17.27 9.61 4.01
C GLY A 115 -16.58 10.97 4.04
N ILE A 116 -15.55 11.19 3.22
CA ILE A 116 -14.85 12.48 3.11
C ILE A 116 -15.64 13.36 2.16
N THR A 117 -16.25 14.41 2.72
CA THR A 117 -17.19 15.28 1.99
C THR A 117 -16.48 16.46 1.34
N HIS A 118 -17.21 17.17 0.47
CA HIS A 118 -16.73 18.39 -0.18
C HIS A 118 -16.28 19.45 0.83
N SER A 119 -17.02 19.63 1.93
CA SER A 119 -16.65 20.58 2.98
C SER A 119 -15.37 20.18 3.71
N VAL A 120 -15.12 18.87 3.89
CA VAL A 120 -13.91 18.38 4.56
C VAL A 120 -12.66 18.59 3.69
N VAL A 121 -12.76 18.44 2.37
CA VAL A 121 -11.61 18.64 1.47
C VAL A 121 -11.37 20.11 1.08
N GLU A 122 -12.37 20.98 1.25
CA GLU A 122 -12.27 22.39 0.85
C GLU A 122 -11.18 23.13 1.65
N ASP A 123 -11.14 22.84 2.96
CA ASP A 123 -10.19 23.38 3.93
C ASP A 123 -8.91 22.52 4.07
N ALA A 124 -8.82 21.40 3.36
CA ALA A 124 -7.68 20.50 3.43
C ALA A 124 -6.44 21.08 2.71
N PRO A 125 -5.23 20.75 3.17
CA PRO A 125 -4.01 21.12 2.45
C PRO A 125 -3.94 20.48 1.06
N GLU A 126 -3.27 21.15 0.13
CA GLU A 126 -2.88 20.54 -1.14
C GLU A 126 -1.82 19.47 -0.92
N PHE A 127 -1.80 18.45 -1.79
CA PHE A 127 -0.82 17.38 -1.73
C PHE A 127 0.63 17.90 -1.76
N SER A 128 0.90 18.93 -2.57
CA SER A 128 2.19 19.62 -2.69
C SER A 128 2.80 20.00 -1.33
N THR A 129 1.96 20.45 -0.39
CA THR A 129 2.40 20.94 0.93
C THR A 129 2.84 19.83 1.89
N ILE A 130 2.45 18.57 1.62
CA ILE A 130 2.77 17.43 2.49
C ILE A 130 3.86 16.52 1.91
N ILE A 131 4.31 16.73 0.67
CA ILE A 131 5.28 15.85 -0.02
C ILE A 131 6.52 15.60 0.83
N ASP A 132 7.15 16.67 1.32
CA ASP A 132 8.38 16.60 2.11
C ASP A 132 8.17 15.79 3.39
N THR A 133 7.06 16.09 4.09
CA THR A 133 6.72 15.41 5.33
C THR A 133 6.40 13.94 5.08
N LEU A 134 5.65 13.62 4.03
CA LEU A 134 5.30 12.24 3.67
C LEU A 134 6.56 11.42 3.36
N LEU A 135 7.45 11.94 2.51
CA LEU A 135 8.70 11.27 2.15
C LEU A 135 9.60 11.04 3.36
N ALA A 136 9.68 12.01 4.28
CA ALA A 136 10.41 11.86 5.55
C ALA A 136 9.83 10.74 6.43
N HIS A 137 8.50 10.55 6.45
CA HIS A 137 7.90 9.45 7.19
C HIS A 137 8.14 8.08 6.53
N LEU A 138 8.30 8.01 5.20
CA LEU A 138 8.60 6.78 4.47
C LEU A 138 10.09 6.40 4.47
N GLN A 139 10.99 7.38 4.62
CA GLN A 139 12.44 7.18 4.67
C GLN A 139 12.85 6.06 5.64
N GLY A 140 13.73 5.17 5.16
CA GLY A 140 14.32 4.07 5.93
C GLY A 140 13.35 2.97 6.34
N LYS A 141 12.11 2.98 5.84
CA LYS A 141 11.08 2.00 6.20
C LYS A 141 10.64 1.22 4.98
N THR A 142 10.33 -0.06 5.16
CA THR A 142 9.64 -0.83 4.12
C THR A 142 8.14 -0.56 4.21
N VAL A 143 7.55 -0.17 3.09
CA VAL A 143 6.12 0.15 3.01
C VAL A 143 5.30 -1.14 2.98
N VAL A 144 4.24 -1.16 3.78
CA VAL A 144 3.27 -2.26 3.88
C VAL A 144 1.93 -1.75 3.41
N VAL A 145 1.32 -2.45 2.46
CA VAL A 145 0.04 -2.09 1.85
C VAL A 145 -0.82 -3.32 1.68
N HIS A 146 -2.13 -3.12 1.55
CA HIS A 146 -3.02 -4.24 1.23
C HIS A 146 -3.13 -4.48 -0.26
N TYR A 147 -2.98 -3.49 -1.13
CA TYR A 147 -3.02 -3.72 -2.56
C TYR A 147 -2.12 -2.74 -3.31
N SER A 148 -0.85 -3.12 -3.46
CA SER A 148 0.26 -2.28 -3.91
C SER A 148 0.06 -1.56 -5.24
N ALA A 149 -0.80 -2.08 -6.12
CA ALA A 149 -1.12 -1.43 -7.38
C ALA A 149 -1.79 -0.07 -7.17
N ILE A 150 -2.52 0.15 -6.08
CA ILE A 150 -3.13 1.45 -5.77
C ILE A 150 -2.07 2.41 -5.26
N GLU A 151 -1.45 2.12 -4.11
CA GLU A 151 -0.58 3.10 -3.43
C GLU A 151 0.63 3.47 -4.29
N ARG A 152 1.27 2.51 -4.96
CA ARG A 152 2.42 2.81 -5.84
C ARG A 152 2.01 3.74 -6.98
N ARG A 153 0.91 3.44 -7.67
CA ARG A 153 0.50 4.21 -8.85
C ARG A 153 -0.03 5.59 -8.48
N PHE A 154 -0.81 5.70 -7.41
CA PHE A 154 -1.33 6.98 -6.94
C PHE A 154 -0.22 7.88 -6.41
N LEU A 155 0.70 7.35 -5.60
CA LEU A 155 1.83 8.15 -5.09
C LEU A 155 2.74 8.60 -6.24
N HIS A 156 3.07 7.70 -7.15
CA HIS A 156 3.86 8.03 -8.34
C HIS A 156 3.19 9.12 -9.19
N ALA A 157 1.89 8.98 -9.48
CA ALA A 157 1.18 9.97 -10.28
C ALA A 157 1.06 11.33 -9.57
N ALA A 158 0.85 11.34 -8.25
CA ALA A 158 0.81 12.57 -7.47
C ALA A 158 2.16 13.30 -7.49
N LEU A 159 3.28 12.59 -7.27
CA LEU A 159 4.60 13.20 -7.36
C LEU A 159 4.92 13.69 -8.78
N MET A 160 4.56 12.93 -9.82
CA MET A 160 4.73 13.38 -11.22
C MET A 160 3.98 14.68 -11.53
N ARG A 161 2.80 14.91 -10.94
CA ARG A 161 2.03 16.14 -11.13
C ARG A 161 2.64 17.34 -10.41
N HIS A 162 3.07 17.15 -9.17
CA HIS A 162 3.47 18.28 -8.32
C HIS A 162 4.96 18.63 -8.40
N ILE A 163 5.82 17.64 -8.65
CA ILE A 163 7.28 17.83 -8.65
C ILE A 163 7.95 17.30 -9.93
N GLN A 164 7.17 16.84 -10.92
CA GLN A 164 7.66 16.34 -12.21
C GLN A 164 8.64 15.15 -12.11
N GLU A 165 8.58 14.42 -11.00
CA GLU A 165 9.42 13.26 -10.71
C GLU A 165 8.56 12.12 -10.15
N GLY A 166 8.88 10.88 -10.50
CA GLY A 166 8.18 9.71 -10.01
C GLY A 166 8.85 9.10 -8.79
N ILE A 167 8.13 8.23 -8.08
CA ILE A 167 8.69 7.44 -6.98
C ILE A 167 8.61 5.93 -7.26
N GLU A 168 9.63 5.20 -6.81
CA GLU A 168 9.69 3.75 -6.79
C GLU A 168 10.25 3.26 -5.45
N PHE A 169 9.64 2.22 -4.88
CA PHE A 169 10.06 1.65 -3.60
C PHE A 169 9.57 0.20 -3.47
N PRO A 170 10.28 -0.67 -2.72
CA PRO A 170 9.77 -1.99 -2.39
C PRO A 170 8.55 -1.89 -1.48
N VAL A 171 7.63 -2.84 -1.62
CA VAL A 171 6.47 -2.97 -0.76
C VAL A 171 6.30 -4.41 -0.30
N ILE A 172 5.68 -4.57 0.86
CA ILE A 172 5.07 -5.83 1.27
C ILE A 172 3.57 -5.71 1.00
N ASP A 173 3.05 -6.55 0.10
CA ASP A 173 1.63 -6.61 -0.24
C ASP A 173 0.94 -7.73 0.54
N THR A 174 0.13 -7.35 1.54
CA THR A 174 -0.57 -8.34 2.39
C THR A 174 -1.63 -9.12 1.64
N MET A 175 -2.22 -8.60 0.55
CA MET A 175 -3.14 -9.34 -0.32
C MET A 175 -2.40 -10.36 -1.18
N GLU A 176 -1.17 -10.07 -1.62
CA GLU A 176 -0.33 -11.06 -2.31
C GLU A 176 0.08 -12.20 -1.38
N ILE A 177 0.52 -11.88 -0.15
CA ILE A 177 0.80 -12.90 0.87
C ILE A 177 -0.44 -13.76 1.07
N GLU A 178 -1.61 -13.13 1.22
CA GLU A 178 -2.85 -13.86 1.42
C GLU A 178 -3.18 -14.76 0.23
N ALA A 179 -3.04 -14.25 -1.00
CA ALA A 179 -3.26 -15.03 -2.22
C ALA A 179 -2.31 -16.24 -2.29
N ARG A 180 -1.05 -16.08 -1.90
CA ARG A 180 -0.03 -17.14 -1.90
C ARG A 180 -0.45 -18.34 -1.04
N TYR A 181 -1.07 -18.09 0.13
CA TYR A 181 -1.47 -19.14 1.06
C TYR A 181 -2.92 -19.62 0.91
N THR A 182 -3.83 -18.78 0.40
CA THR A 182 -5.25 -19.13 0.24
C THR A 182 -5.65 -19.60 -1.16
N ARG A 183 -4.84 -19.33 -2.19
CA ARG A 183 -5.13 -19.72 -3.59
C ARG A 183 -4.17 -20.79 -4.07
N THR A 184 -3.92 -21.80 -3.24
CA THR A 184 -3.14 -22.97 -3.66
C THR A 184 -3.87 -23.71 -4.77
N TRP A 185 -3.12 -24.31 -5.69
CA TRP A 185 -3.68 -25.04 -6.84
C TRP A 185 -4.63 -26.16 -6.38
N ARG A 186 -4.29 -26.85 -5.27
CA ARG A 186 -5.12 -27.91 -4.68
C ARG A 186 -6.46 -27.38 -4.20
N GLN A 187 -6.47 -26.26 -3.49
CA GLN A 187 -7.71 -25.63 -3.02
C GLN A 187 -8.54 -25.08 -4.18
N THR A 188 -7.90 -24.53 -5.20
CA THR A 188 -8.59 -24.00 -6.39
C THR A 188 -9.27 -25.12 -7.18
N LEU A 189 -8.58 -26.25 -7.39
CA LEU A 189 -9.17 -27.42 -8.04
C LEU A 189 -10.31 -28.03 -7.23
N TRP A 190 -10.11 -28.18 -5.92
CA TRP A 190 -11.13 -28.72 -5.03
C TRP A 190 -12.38 -27.83 -4.95
N ASN A 191 -12.19 -26.51 -4.88
CA ASN A 191 -13.28 -25.55 -4.91
C ASN A 191 -14.00 -25.57 -6.26
N GLY A 192 -13.27 -25.70 -7.37
CA GLY A 192 -13.85 -25.87 -8.70
C GLY A 192 -14.73 -27.12 -8.81
N LEU A 193 -14.25 -28.26 -8.30
CA LEU A 193 -15.00 -29.51 -8.23
C LEU A 193 -16.25 -29.41 -7.34
N MET A 194 -16.19 -28.63 -6.27
CA MET A 194 -17.32 -28.42 -5.33
C MET A 194 -18.23 -27.24 -5.69
N GLY A 195 -17.97 -26.52 -6.80
CA GLY A 195 -18.70 -25.30 -7.15
C GLY A 195 -18.53 -24.14 -6.14
N ARG A 196 -17.51 -24.18 -5.30
CA ARG A 196 -17.24 -23.14 -4.29
C ARG A 196 -16.48 -21.96 -4.91
N GLN A 197 -16.88 -20.75 -4.58
CA GLN A 197 -16.16 -19.56 -5.00
C GLN A 197 -14.81 -19.43 -4.27
N PRO A 198 -13.77 -18.88 -4.90
CA PRO A 198 -12.51 -18.59 -4.23
C PRO A 198 -12.74 -17.65 -3.04
N SER A 199 -12.02 -17.89 -1.94
CA SER A 199 -12.06 -17.01 -0.77
C SER A 199 -11.67 -15.58 -1.16
N SER A 200 -12.42 -14.60 -0.67
CA SER A 200 -12.08 -13.20 -0.82
C SER A 200 -10.78 -12.89 -0.08
N ILE A 201 -9.88 -12.17 -0.74
CA ILE A 201 -8.60 -11.73 -0.18
C ILE A 201 -8.61 -10.23 0.14
N ARG A 202 -9.79 -9.62 0.23
CA ARG A 202 -9.96 -8.24 0.71
C ARG A 202 -9.53 -8.14 2.17
N LEU A 203 -9.26 -6.92 2.62
CA LEU A 203 -8.65 -6.66 3.93
C LEU A 203 -9.45 -7.28 5.08
N THR A 204 -10.76 -6.99 5.16
CA THR A 204 -11.62 -7.54 6.21
C THR A 204 -11.77 -9.05 6.15
N ASP A 205 -11.93 -9.62 4.96
CA ASP A 205 -12.06 -11.07 4.81
C ASP A 205 -10.75 -11.78 5.23
N SER A 206 -9.61 -11.19 4.92
CA SER A 206 -8.29 -11.67 5.32
C SER A 206 -8.10 -11.58 6.82
N ARG A 207 -8.40 -10.42 7.43
CA ARG A 207 -8.34 -10.21 8.89
C ARG A 207 -9.21 -11.19 9.66
N THR A 208 -10.41 -11.48 9.15
CA THR A 208 -11.35 -12.43 9.77
C THR A 208 -10.74 -13.84 9.88
N ARG A 209 -9.94 -14.27 8.89
CA ARG A 209 -9.27 -15.58 8.92
C ARG A 209 -8.22 -15.71 10.01
N TYR A 210 -7.64 -14.59 10.45
CA TYR A 210 -6.68 -14.55 11.56
C TYR A 210 -7.35 -14.14 12.88
N HIS A 211 -8.68 -14.13 12.95
CA HIS A 211 -9.46 -13.75 14.15
C HIS A 211 -9.14 -12.33 14.68
N LEU A 212 -8.77 -11.42 13.79
CA LEU A 212 -8.50 -10.03 14.14
C LEU A 212 -9.81 -9.23 14.32
N PRO A 213 -9.82 -8.19 15.18
CA PRO A 213 -11.01 -7.39 15.42
C PRO A 213 -11.52 -6.68 14.16
N TYR A 214 -12.83 -6.50 14.10
CA TYR A 214 -13.45 -5.75 13.01
C TYR A 214 -13.23 -4.25 13.19
N TYR A 215 -12.81 -3.57 12.11
CA TYR A 215 -12.80 -2.12 12.00
C TYR A 215 -13.70 -1.68 10.86
N ARG A 216 -14.27 -0.48 10.99
CA ARG A 216 -14.99 0.17 9.90
C ARG A 216 -13.99 0.49 8.79
N GLN A 217 -14.29 0.01 7.58
CA GLN A 217 -13.49 0.25 6.38
C GLN A 217 -13.67 1.69 5.86
N HIS A 218 -12.77 2.04 4.95
CA HIS A 218 -12.78 3.27 4.16
C HIS A 218 -12.40 4.51 4.98
N HIS A 219 -11.42 4.32 5.85
CA HIS A 219 -10.76 5.40 6.56
C HIS A 219 -9.27 5.10 6.57
N ALA A 220 -8.51 5.81 5.73
CA ALA A 220 -7.11 5.52 5.45
C ALA A 220 -6.26 5.17 6.69
N LEU A 221 -6.36 5.92 7.79
CA LEU A 221 -5.57 5.61 8.99
C LEU A 221 -5.96 4.27 9.63
N THR A 222 -7.26 3.97 9.67
CA THR A 222 -7.79 2.75 10.25
C THR A 222 -7.46 1.56 9.37
N ASP A 223 -7.53 1.72 8.05
CA ASP A 223 -7.17 0.68 7.08
C ASP A 223 -5.66 0.43 7.04
N ALA A 224 -4.82 1.47 7.19
CA ALA A 224 -3.38 1.32 7.39
C ALA A 224 -3.07 0.54 8.68
N LEU A 225 -3.71 0.89 9.81
CA LEU A 225 -3.60 0.12 11.05
C LEU A 225 -4.03 -1.34 10.84
N ALA A 226 -5.16 -1.55 10.17
CA ALA A 226 -5.72 -2.85 9.89
C ALA A 226 -4.80 -3.72 9.01
N CYS A 227 -4.14 -3.09 8.03
CA CYS A 227 -3.14 -3.71 7.18
C CYS A 227 -1.90 -4.10 7.98
N GLY A 228 -1.43 -3.23 8.87
CA GLY A 228 -0.30 -3.51 9.76
C GLY A 228 -0.55 -4.71 10.68
N GLU A 229 -1.71 -4.75 11.35
CA GLU A 229 -2.12 -5.90 12.17
C GLU A 229 -2.24 -7.19 11.34
N LEU A 230 -2.77 -7.10 10.12
CA LEU A 230 -2.86 -8.25 9.21
C LEU A 230 -1.46 -8.78 8.88
N LEU A 231 -0.49 -7.90 8.58
CA LEU A 231 0.89 -8.33 8.35
C LEU A 231 1.48 -9.02 9.59
N GLN A 232 1.26 -8.49 10.80
CA GLN A 232 1.76 -9.14 12.02
C GLN A 232 1.19 -10.56 12.17
N ALA A 233 -0.11 -10.74 11.91
CA ALA A 233 -0.75 -12.05 11.95
C ALA A 233 -0.23 -13.00 10.86
N GLN A 234 -0.05 -12.51 9.63
CA GLN A 234 0.54 -13.27 8.53
C GLN A 234 1.98 -13.68 8.84
N CYS A 235 2.80 -12.78 9.40
CA CYS A 235 4.15 -13.08 9.88
C CYS A 235 4.15 -14.16 10.96
N ALA A 236 3.29 -14.04 11.98
CA ALA A 236 3.18 -15.02 13.06
C ALA A 236 2.70 -16.40 12.57
N THR A 237 1.93 -16.46 11.47
CA THR A 237 1.36 -17.71 10.95
C THR A 237 2.28 -18.41 9.95
N HIS A 238 2.91 -17.64 9.05
CA HIS A 238 3.53 -18.18 7.84
C HIS A 238 5.05 -18.00 7.76
N PHE A 239 5.64 -17.20 8.65
CA PHE A 239 7.04 -16.81 8.57
C PHE A 239 7.75 -16.95 9.92
N THR A 240 9.08 -16.90 9.90
CA THR A 240 9.91 -16.83 11.11
C THR A 240 10.47 -15.41 11.28
N PRO A 241 10.82 -14.98 12.50
CA PRO A 241 11.52 -13.70 12.73
C PRO A 241 12.79 -13.52 11.87
N SER A 242 13.47 -14.64 11.56
CA SER A 242 14.68 -14.70 10.72
C SER A 242 14.41 -14.70 9.21
N THR A 243 13.15 -14.72 8.77
CA THR A 243 12.81 -14.73 7.35
C THR A 243 13.38 -13.48 6.68
N PRO A 244 14.14 -13.61 5.58
CA PRO A 244 14.71 -12.45 4.90
C PRO A 244 13.60 -11.59 4.30
N LEU A 245 13.73 -10.27 4.42
CA LEU A 245 12.76 -9.30 3.91
C LEU A 245 12.35 -9.54 2.45
N SER A 246 13.30 -9.92 1.60
CA SER A 246 13.04 -10.22 0.18
C SER A 246 12.06 -11.36 -0.06
N ALA A 247 11.78 -12.24 0.91
CA ALA A 247 10.75 -13.27 0.78
C ALA A 247 9.32 -12.70 0.81
N LEU A 248 9.15 -11.48 1.34
CA LEU A 248 7.88 -10.78 1.50
C LEU A 248 7.67 -9.65 0.47
N TRP A 249 8.69 -9.29 -0.31
CA TRP A 249 8.55 -8.26 -1.34
C TRP A 249 7.66 -8.70 -2.50
N SER A 250 6.90 -7.73 -2.99
CA SER A 250 6.05 -7.76 -4.19
C SER A 250 6.67 -7.02 -5.37
#